data_AF-A0A139CHQ8-F1
#
_entry.id   AF-A0A139CHQ8-F1
#
_cell.length_a   1.000
_cell.length_b   1.000
_cell.length_c   1.000
_cell.angle_alpha   90.00
_cell.angle_beta   90.00
_cell.angle_gamma   90.00
#
_symmetry.space_group_name_H-M   'P 1'
#
loop_
_entity.id
_entity.type
_entity.pdbx_description
1 polymer ?
#
loop_
_entity_poly.entity_id
_entity_poly.type
_entity_poly.pdbx_seq_one_letter_code
_entity_poly.pdbx_strand_id
1 'polypeptide(L)'
;MSYKNKYNDQYKNKCKKKFKRNQKQKPLFSCEKFKVLKVIGEEVVQVVSDSIDELDFPAQEVLDVDFELINTEDHIFTDKIVKQGTIRKRIEYCDIDGIIRCEFVDIPFTATAEIDGVDPDLELEIQNELILAETDFNLINPTTLNEKVVFEIKIKVSTWVQKKLKVCNTNIVSHNIISN
;
A
#
# COMPACT_ATOMS: atom_id res chain seq x y z
N MET A 1 50.84 -17.10 65.82
CA MET A 1 51.30 -18.34 65.15
C MET A 1 50.81 -18.29 63.71
N SER A 2 51.55 -18.53 62.65
CA SER A 2 52.90 -19.05 62.44
C SER A 2 53.25 -18.80 60.95
N TYR A 3 54.40 -18.17 60.72
CA TYR A 3 55.38 -18.41 59.65
C TYR A 3 55.07 -18.28 58.13
N LYS A 4 56.12 -17.77 57.48
CA LYS A 4 56.29 -17.29 56.09
C LYS A 4 56.55 -18.39 55.04
N ASN A 5 56.37 -17.94 53.80
CA ASN A 5 57.20 -18.14 52.59
C ASN A 5 57.29 -19.54 51.97
N LYS A 6 57.17 -19.55 50.63
CA LYS A 6 58.33 -19.85 49.78
C LYS A 6 58.08 -19.56 48.29
N TYR A 7 59.11 -19.01 47.66
CA TYR A 7 59.38 -18.95 46.22
C TYR A 7 58.78 -17.81 45.37
N ASN A 8 59.52 -16.71 45.43
CA ASN A 8 59.74 -15.74 44.38
C ASN A 8 60.50 -16.40 43.18
N ASP A 9 60.54 -15.69 42.07
CA ASP A 9 61.59 -15.80 41.03
C ASP A 9 61.55 -17.01 40.10
N GLN A 10 60.54 -17.04 39.24
CA GLN A 10 60.77 -17.57 37.90
C GLN A 10 59.95 -16.79 36.88
N TYR A 11 60.67 -16.01 36.06
CA TYR A 11 60.23 -15.45 34.78
C TYR A 11 59.52 -14.08 34.80
N LYS A 12 60.22 -13.09 35.36
CA LYS A 12 60.42 -11.84 34.60
C LYS A 12 61.07 -12.19 33.25
N ASN A 13 60.50 -11.66 32.17
CA ASN A 13 60.99 -11.61 30.79
C ASN A 13 60.70 -12.79 29.84
N LYS A 14 59.60 -12.65 29.08
CA LYS A 14 59.41 -12.96 27.65
C LYS A 14 57.89 -12.91 27.40
N CYS A 15 57.30 -12.08 26.55
CA CYS A 15 57.74 -11.47 25.32
C CYS A 15 57.05 -10.11 25.16
N LYS A 16 57.83 -9.10 24.76
CA LYS A 16 57.32 -7.96 24.00
C LYS A 16 56.75 -8.48 22.67
N LYS A 17 55.50 -8.93 22.63
CA LYS A 17 54.77 -9.03 21.35
C LYS A 17 54.03 -7.72 21.17
N LYS A 18 54.67 -6.83 20.40
CA LYS A 18 54.00 -5.69 19.76
C LYS A 18 52.76 -6.23 19.06
N PHE A 19 51.58 -6.02 19.63
CA PHE A 19 50.34 -6.16 18.89
C PHE A 19 50.38 -5.09 17.80
N LYS A 20 50.75 -5.49 16.59
CA LYS A 20 50.58 -4.68 15.39
C LYS A 20 49.07 -4.43 15.28
N ARG A 21 48.62 -3.24 15.66
CA ARG A 21 47.36 -2.65 15.18
C ARG A 21 47.48 -2.57 13.66
N ASN A 22 47.05 -3.61 12.96
CA ASN A 22 46.90 -3.60 11.51
C ASN A 22 46.01 -4.76 11.09
N GLN A 23 44.72 -4.65 11.40
CA GLN A 23 43.69 -5.12 10.49
C GLN A 23 42.60 -4.07 10.51
N LYS A 24 42.60 -3.19 9.50
CA LYS A 24 41.38 -2.49 9.09
C LYS A 24 40.42 -3.61 8.69
N GLN A 25 39.58 -4.07 9.61
CA GLN A 25 38.52 -5.01 9.27
C GLN A 25 37.70 -4.31 8.18
N LYS A 26 37.62 -4.92 6.98
CA LYS A 26 36.70 -4.43 5.95
C LYS A 26 35.32 -4.34 6.61
N PRO A 27 34.59 -3.23 6.43
CA PRO A 27 33.24 -3.16 6.96
C PRO A 27 32.46 -4.36 6.40
N LEU A 28 31.75 -5.07 7.27
CA LEU A 28 30.92 -6.22 6.90
C LEU A 28 29.75 -5.83 5.97
N PHE A 29 29.64 -4.52 5.68
CA PHE A 29 28.59 -3.90 4.91
C PHE A 29 29.21 -2.96 3.87
N SER A 30 28.74 -3.00 2.63
CA SER A 30 28.93 -1.95 1.64
C SER A 30 27.81 -0.91 1.78
N CYS A 31 28.08 0.31 1.31
CA CYS A 31 27.19 1.45 1.43
C CYS A 31 26.83 1.90 0.01
N GLU A 32 25.72 1.41 -0.51
CA GLU A 32 25.35 1.51 -1.92
C GLU A 32 24.13 2.42 -2.09
N LYS A 33 23.99 3.04 -3.27
CA LYS A 33 22.87 3.92 -3.58
C LYS A 33 21.83 3.15 -4.40
N PHE A 34 20.60 3.16 -3.94
CA PHE A 34 19.46 2.57 -4.63
C PHE A 34 18.46 3.67 -4.98
N LYS A 35 17.88 3.56 -6.18
CA LYS A 35 16.65 4.28 -6.52
C LYS A 35 15.51 3.46 -5.89
N VAL A 36 14.82 4.05 -4.93
CA VAL A 36 13.73 3.39 -4.20
C VAL A 36 12.48 4.25 -4.27
N LEU A 37 11.33 3.60 -4.26
CA LEU A 37 10.05 4.27 -4.20
C LEU A 37 9.77 4.61 -2.72
N LYS A 38 9.61 5.90 -2.42
CA LYS A 38 9.27 6.40 -1.09
C LYS A 38 7.80 6.79 -1.09
N VAL A 39 7.00 6.16 -0.23
CA VAL A 39 5.62 6.57 0.03
C VAL A 39 5.64 7.97 0.67
N ILE A 40 4.89 8.90 0.07
CA ILE A 40 4.61 10.24 0.59
C ILE A 40 3.48 10.12 1.60
N GLY A 41 2.37 9.50 1.19
CA GLY A 41 1.23 9.24 2.06
C GLY A 41 0.23 8.26 1.44
N GLU A 42 -0.73 7.87 2.26
CA GLU A 42 -1.86 7.01 1.89
C GLU A 42 -3.12 7.67 2.46
N GLU A 43 -4.19 7.72 1.68
CA GLU A 43 -5.50 8.21 2.11
C GLU A 43 -6.59 7.27 1.62
N VAL A 44 -7.65 7.09 2.41
CA VAL A 44 -8.84 6.32 2.00
C VAL A 44 -9.99 7.30 1.82
N VAL A 45 -10.51 7.37 0.60
CA VAL A 45 -11.64 8.24 0.27
C VAL A 45 -12.91 7.41 0.16
N GLN A 46 -14.00 7.93 0.72
CA GLN A 46 -15.32 7.30 0.65
C GLN A 46 -16.16 7.93 -0.45
N VAL A 47 -16.78 7.09 -1.28
CA VAL A 47 -17.74 7.51 -2.31
C VAL A 47 -19.06 6.80 -2.05
N VAL A 48 -20.16 7.55 -2.04
CA VAL A 48 -21.51 7.00 -1.85
C VAL A 48 -22.31 7.19 -3.13
N SER A 49 -22.94 6.12 -3.59
CA SER A 49 -23.85 6.11 -4.73
C SER A 49 -25.25 5.69 -4.28
N ASP A 50 -26.26 6.32 -4.86
CA ASP A 50 -27.67 5.97 -4.72
C ASP A 50 -28.23 5.85 -6.13
N SER A 51 -28.71 4.67 -6.51
CA SER A 51 -29.16 4.40 -7.87
C SER A 51 -30.44 3.58 -7.90
N ILE A 52 -31.20 3.79 -8.99
CA ILE A 52 -32.30 2.93 -9.39
C ILE A 52 -31.95 2.44 -10.79
N ASP A 53 -31.68 1.15 -10.88
CA ASP A 53 -31.27 0.50 -12.12
C ASP A 53 -32.41 -0.35 -12.66
N GLU A 54 -32.64 -0.25 -13.97
CA GLU A 54 -33.61 -1.07 -14.68
C GLU A 54 -32.88 -2.24 -15.33
N LEU A 55 -33.27 -3.45 -14.95
CA LEU A 55 -32.77 -4.70 -15.51
C LEU A 55 -33.45 -4.96 -16.86
N ASP A 56 -32.68 -5.44 -17.84
CA ASP A 56 -33.19 -5.73 -19.19
C ASP A 56 -34.23 -6.85 -19.18
N PHE A 57 -34.17 -7.74 -18.19
CA PHE A 57 -35.08 -8.85 -18.00
C PHE A 57 -35.61 -8.90 -16.57
N PRO A 58 -36.87 -9.31 -16.35
CA PRO A 58 -37.42 -9.45 -15.02
C PRO A 58 -36.65 -10.50 -14.22
N ALA A 59 -36.02 -10.07 -13.13
CA ALA A 59 -35.33 -10.87 -12.17
C ALA A 59 -36.30 -11.59 -11.23
N GLN A 60 -36.03 -12.86 -11.00
CA GLN A 60 -36.58 -13.62 -9.88
C GLN A 60 -35.77 -13.38 -8.60
N GLU A 61 -34.44 -13.30 -8.73
CA GLU A 61 -33.50 -13.13 -7.61
C GLU A 61 -32.19 -12.49 -8.11
N VAL A 62 -31.61 -11.58 -7.32
CA VAL A 62 -30.25 -11.05 -7.54
C VAL A 62 -29.28 -11.97 -6.81
N LEU A 63 -28.29 -12.48 -7.53
CA LEU A 63 -27.33 -13.47 -7.02
C LEU A 63 -26.08 -12.79 -6.44
N ASP A 64 -25.55 -11.81 -7.15
CA ASP A 64 -24.33 -11.10 -6.75
C ASP A 64 -24.25 -9.71 -7.39
N VAL A 65 -23.54 -8.80 -6.73
CA VAL A 65 -23.25 -7.45 -7.24
C VAL A 65 -21.78 -7.13 -6.98
N ASP A 66 -21.01 -7.10 -8.06
CA ASP A 66 -19.57 -6.86 -8.03
C ASP A 66 -19.20 -5.49 -8.57
N PHE A 67 -18.01 -5.01 -8.17
CA PHE A 67 -17.51 -3.71 -8.55
C PHE A 67 -16.06 -3.74 -9.01
N GLU A 68 -15.75 -2.97 -10.04
CA GLU A 68 -14.40 -2.79 -10.57
C GLU A 68 -14.12 -1.31 -10.81
N LEU A 69 -12.95 -0.85 -10.38
CA LEU A 69 -12.49 0.50 -10.66
C LEU A 69 -11.86 0.56 -12.06
N ILE A 70 -12.44 1.35 -12.96
CA ILE A 70 -11.98 1.51 -14.34
C ILE A 70 -11.80 2.98 -14.72
N ASN A 71 -11.02 3.23 -15.77
CA ASN A 71 -10.85 4.56 -16.37
C ASN A 71 -10.48 5.67 -15.38
N THR A 72 -9.53 5.41 -14.49
CA THR A 72 -9.14 6.37 -13.46
C THR A 72 -8.19 7.45 -13.97
N GLU A 73 -8.41 8.68 -13.54
CA GLU A 73 -7.56 9.85 -13.78
C GLU A 73 -7.25 10.55 -12.44
N ASP A 74 -6.03 11.10 -12.32
CA ASP A 74 -5.54 11.80 -11.14
C ASP A 74 -5.17 13.24 -11.51
N HIS A 75 -5.82 14.22 -10.87
CA HIS A 75 -5.46 15.63 -10.97
C HIS A 75 -4.74 16.05 -9.69
N ILE A 76 -3.46 16.43 -9.83
CA ILE A 76 -2.57 16.69 -8.69
C ILE A 76 -2.50 18.19 -8.41
N PHE A 77 -2.71 18.55 -7.15
CA PHE A 77 -2.50 19.88 -6.58
C PHE A 77 -1.56 19.77 -5.38
N THR A 78 -1.06 20.90 -4.88
CA THR A 78 -0.28 20.90 -3.64
C THR A 78 -1.12 20.35 -2.48
N ASP A 79 -0.58 19.34 -1.80
CA ASP A 79 -1.16 18.58 -0.68
C ASP A 79 -2.52 17.92 -0.98
N LYS A 80 -2.88 17.77 -2.27
CA LYS A 80 -4.23 17.38 -2.67
C LYS A 80 -4.26 16.66 -4.00
N ILE A 81 -5.07 15.62 -4.08
CA ILE A 81 -5.33 14.89 -5.32
C ILE A 81 -6.84 14.82 -5.54
N VAL A 82 -7.28 15.24 -6.72
CA VAL A 82 -8.66 15.05 -7.17
C VAL A 82 -8.68 13.82 -8.07
N LYS A 83 -9.33 12.78 -7.59
CA LYS A 83 -9.50 11.51 -8.27
C LYS A 83 -10.78 11.53 -9.10
N GLN A 84 -10.69 11.14 -10.36
CA GLN A 84 -11.84 10.91 -11.23
C GLN A 84 -11.78 9.50 -11.79
N GLY A 85 -12.94 8.92 -12.08
CA GLY A 85 -13.01 7.63 -12.74
C GLY A 85 -14.42 7.07 -12.80
N THR A 86 -14.48 5.78 -13.09
CA THR A 86 -15.75 5.05 -13.20
C THR A 86 -15.65 3.77 -12.39
N ILE A 87 -16.66 3.51 -11.58
CA ILE A 87 -16.84 2.21 -10.94
C ILE A 87 -17.82 1.43 -11.81
N ARG A 88 -17.35 0.36 -12.43
CA ARG A 88 -18.20 -0.56 -13.17
C ARG A 88 -18.82 -1.54 -12.21
N LYS A 89 -20.14 -1.48 -12.09
CA LYS A 89 -20.97 -2.45 -11.38
C LYS A 89 -21.33 -3.59 -12.33
N ARG A 90 -21.23 -4.82 -11.84
CA ARG A 90 -21.71 -6.03 -12.51
C ARG A 90 -22.83 -6.64 -11.67
N ILE A 91 -24.05 -6.64 -12.21
CA ILE A 91 -25.21 -7.25 -11.56
C ILE A 91 -25.38 -8.65 -12.15
N GLU A 92 -25.31 -9.68 -11.31
CA GLU A 92 -25.64 -11.05 -11.67
C GLU A 92 -27.00 -11.42 -11.07
N TYR A 93 -27.93 -11.88 -11.89
CA TYR A 93 -29.29 -12.22 -11.44
C TYR A 93 -29.87 -13.39 -12.23
N CYS A 94 -30.80 -14.12 -11.60
CA CYS A 94 -31.59 -15.16 -12.24
C CYS A 94 -32.91 -14.55 -12.72
N ASP A 95 -33.24 -14.70 -14.00
CA ASP A 95 -34.51 -14.23 -14.54
C ASP A 95 -35.69 -15.18 -14.21
N ILE A 96 -36.91 -14.76 -14.56
CA ILE A 96 -38.13 -15.57 -14.34
C ILE A 96 -38.17 -16.89 -15.12
N ASP A 97 -37.33 -17.05 -16.15
CA ASP A 97 -37.20 -18.27 -16.93
C ASP A 97 -36.09 -19.20 -16.39
N GLY A 98 -35.41 -18.79 -15.31
CA GLY A 98 -34.33 -19.52 -14.66
C GLY A 98 -32.96 -19.35 -15.33
N ILE A 99 -32.78 -18.33 -16.17
CA ILE A 99 -31.54 -18.02 -16.88
C ILE A 99 -30.73 -17.03 -16.05
N ILE A 100 -29.45 -17.35 -15.81
CA ILE A 100 -28.49 -16.43 -15.19
C ILE A 100 -28.06 -15.38 -16.21
N ARG A 101 -28.17 -14.11 -15.83
CA ARG A 101 -27.84 -12.93 -16.64
C ARG A 101 -26.81 -12.07 -15.94
N CYS A 102 -26.05 -11.33 -16.74
CA CYS A 102 -25.07 -10.36 -16.26
C CYS A 102 -25.27 -9.04 -16.98
N GLU A 103 -25.41 -7.96 -16.21
CA GLU A 103 -25.51 -6.59 -16.72
C GLU A 103 -24.43 -5.72 -16.12
N PHE A 104 -24.02 -4.70 -16.87
CA PHE A 104 -22.97 -3.78 -16.46
C PHE A 104 -23.51 -2.35 -16.42
N VAL A 105 -23.27 -1.67 -15.30
CA VAL A 105 -23.64 -0.27 -15.10
C VAL A 105 -22.40 0.51 -14.68
N ASP A 106 -22.13 1.62 -15.37
CA ASP A 106 -20.96 2.46 -15.11
C ASP A 106 -21.36 3.65 -14.22
N ILE A 107 -20.73 3.76 -13.05
CA ILE A 107 -20.98 4.81 -12.05
C ILE A 107 -19.79 5.77 -12.05
N PRO A 108 -19.91 6.98 -12.65
CA PRO A 108 -18.84 7.97 -12.60
C PRO A 108 -18.69 8.52 -11.18
N PHE A 109 -17.46 8.76 -10.74
CA PHE A 109 -17.20 9.38 -9.45
C PHE A 109 -16.12 10.47 -9.54
N THR A 110 -16.15 11.34 -8.54
CA THR A 110 -15.06 12.28 -8.25
C THR A 110 -14.85 12.30 -6.74
N ALA A 111 -13.61 12.12 -6.31
CA ALA A 111 -13.22 12.13 -4.90
C ALA A 111 -11.99 13.01 -4.72
N THR A 112 -11.75 13.48 -3.50
CA THR A 112 -10.56 14.27 -3.17
C THR A 112 -9.86 13.62 -1.98
N ALA A 113 -8.55 13.42 -2.11
CA ALA A 113 -7.67 13.02 -1.03
C ALA A 113 -6.74 14.18 -0.66
N GLU A 114 -6.62 14.46 0.63
CA GLU A 114 -5.66 15.43 1.17
C GLU A 114 -4.45 14.65 1.69
N ILE A 115 -3.30 14.85 1.05
CA ILE A 115 -2.08 14.09 1.34
C ILE A 115 -0.92 15.08 1.41
N ASP A 116 -0.48 15.36 2.63
CA ASP A 116 0.62 16.29 2.89
C ASP A 116 1.91 15.87 2.18
N GLY A 117 2.59 16.84 1.56
CA GLY A 117 3.84 16.66 0.83
C GLY A 117 3.65 16.21 -0.62
N VAL A 118 2.41 16.11 -1.12
CA VAL A 118 2.12 15.98 -2.54
C VAL A 118 2.35 17.32 -3.22
N ASP A 119 3.10 17.31 -4.33
CA ASP A 119 3.40 18.51 -5.11
C ASP A 119 3.37 18.12 -6.60
N PRO A 120 2.64 18.87 -7.46
CA PRO A 120 2.55 18.58 -8.89
C PRO A 120 3.89 18.68 -9.63
N ASP A 121 4.89 19.35 -9.08
CA ASP A 121 6.22 19.46 -9.66
C ASP A 121 7.09 18.20 -9.40
N LEU A 122 6.61 17.24 -8.59
CA LEU A 122 7.29 15.98 -8.32
C LEU A 122 6.92 14.89 -9.32
N GLU A 123 7.87 13.99 -9.60
CA GLU A 123 7.57 12.72 -10.28
C GLU A 123 6.87 11.78 -9.27
N LEU A 124 5.56 11.66 -9.39
CA LEU A 124 4.70 10.88 -8.50
C LEU A 124 4.26 9.57 -9.16
N GLU A 125 4.18 8.53 -8.34
CA GLU A 125 3.54 7.26 -8.66
C GLU A 125 2.31 7.13 -7.76
N ILE A 126 1.12 7.11 -8.39
CA ILE A 126 -0.17 7.04 -7.69
C ILE A 126 -0.77 5.66 -7.94
N GLN A 127 -1.05 4.94 -6.85
CA GLN A 127 -1.71 3.65 -6.86
C GLN A 127 -3.12 3.81 -6.31
N ASN A 128 -4.08 3.20 -6.98
CA ASN A 128 -5.50 3.30 -6.67
C ASN A 128 -6.06 1.89 -6.51
N GLU A 129 -6.76 1.67 -5.41
CA GLU A 129 -7.30 0.36 -5.07
C GLU A 129 -8.70 0.54 -4.50
N LEU A 130 -9.68 -0.15 -5.07
CA LEU A 130 -11.00 -0.29 -4.47
C LEU A 130 -10.88 -1.35 -3.37
N ILE A 131 -10.84 -0.93 -2.11
CA ILE A 131 -10.59 -1.82 -0.96
C ILE A 131 -11.88 -2.30 -0.29
N LEU A 132 -12.99 -1.57 -0.49
CA LEU A 132 -14.31 -1.93 0.02
C LEU A 132 -15.39 -1.48 -0.97
N ALA A 133 -16.40 -2.32 -1.15
CA ALA A 133 -17.68 -1.96 -1.75
C ALA A 133 -18.78 -2.66 -0.95
N GLU A 134 -19.57 -1.90 -0.20
CA GLU A 134 -20.73 -2.40 0.55
C GLU A 134 -22.01 -1.89 -0.10
N THR A 135 -22.89 -2.84 -0.45
CA THR A 135 -24.16 -2.56 -1.13
C THR A 135 -25.33 -2.93 -0.23
N ASP A 136 -26.27 -2.01 -0.07
CA ASP A 136 -27.62 -2.27 0.40
C ASP A 136 -28.56 -2.16 -0.80
N PHE A 137 -29.28 -3.23 -1.14
CA PHE A 137 -30.14 -3.27 -2.32
C PHE A 137 -31.50 -3.89 -2.03
N ASN A 138 -32.49 -3.47 -2.82
CA ASN A 138 -33.83 -4.03 -2.79
C ASN A 138 -34.45 -4.05 -4.19
N LEU A 139 -34.99 -5.21 -4.57
CA LEU A 139 -35.74 -5.37 -5.81
C LEU A 139 -37.16 -4.85 -5.60
N ILE A 140 -37.46 -3.62 -6.07
CA ILE A 140 -38.77 -2.97 -5.91
C ILE A 140 -39.85 -3.73 -6.68
N ASN A 141 -39.49 -4.16 -7.88
CA ASN A 141 -40.28 -5.02 -8.76
C ASN A 141 -39.28 -5.84 -9.61
N PRO A 142 -39.72 -6.86 -10.37
CA PRO A 142 -38.80 -7.73 -11.09
C PRO A 142 -37.79 -7.03 -12.02
N THR A 143 -38.04 -5.81 -12.51
CA THR A 143 -37.09 -5.09 -13.37
C THR A 143 -36.40 -3.93 -12.69
N THR A 144 -36.83 -3.49 -11.51
CA THR A 144 -36.29 -2.27 -10.87
C THR A 144 -35.54 -2.60 -9.59
N LEU A 145 -34.23 -2.37 -9.61
CA LEU A 145 -33.31 -2.55 -8.49
C LEU A 145 -32.95 -1.21 -7.87
N ASN A 146 -33.26 -1.01 -6.59
CA ASN A 146 -32.86 0.18 -5.83
C ASN A 146 -31.67 -0.16 -4.95
N GLU A 147 -30.61 0.66 -5.01
CA GLU A 147 -29.37 0.38 -4.32
C GLU A 147 -28.76 1.63 -3.69
N LYS A 148 -28.11 1.42 -2.54
CA LYS A 148 -27.17 2.34 -1.93
C LYS A 148 -25.83 1.64 -1.77
N VAL A 149 -24.79 2.21 -2.33
CA VAL A 149 -23.45 1.62 -2.31
C VAL A 149 -22.47 2.58 -1.66
N VAL A 150 -21.62 2.04 -0.78
CA VAL A 150 -20.50 2.74 -0.16
C VAL A 150 -19.20 2.12 -0.66
N PHE A 151 -18.36 2.92 -1.29
CA PHE A 151 -17.05 2.53 -1.78
C PHE A 151 -15.96 3.15 -0.92
N GLU A 152 -14.91 2.38 -0.63
CA GLU A 152 -13.65 2.92 -0.11
C GLU A 152 -12.54 2.72 -1.14
N ILE A 153 -11.98 3.83 -1.61
CA ILE A 153 -10.87 3.84 -2.56
C ILE A 153 -9.63 4.29 -1.82
N LYS A 154 -8.63 3.43 -1.77
CA LYS A 154 -7.33 3.73 -1.21
C LYS A 154 -6.44 4.35 -2.27
N ILE A 155 -5.92 5.54 -1.96
CA ILE A 155 -4.98 6.28 -2.79
C ILE A 155 -3.63 6.24 -2.08
N LYS A 156 -2.61 5.72 -2.77
CA LYS A 156 -1.23 5.69 -2.29
C LYS A 156 -0.36 6.51 -3.22
N VAL A 157 0.34 7.49 -2.66
CA VAL A 157 1.21 8.37 -3.42
C VAL A 157 2.65 8.12 -3.03
N SER A 158 3.51 7.93 -4.02
CA SER A 158 4.93 7.71 -3.82
C SER A 158 5.77 8.53 -4.78
N THR A 159 7.04 8.72 -4.46
CA THR A 159 8.01 9.37 -5.34
C THR A 159 9.34 8.64 -5.31
N TRP A 160 10.09 8.74 -6.41
CA TRP A 160 11.40 8.12 -6.53
C TRP A 160 12.47 8.93 -5.80
N VAL A 161 13.20 8.27 -4.91
CA VAL A 161 14.33 8.88 -4.20
C VAL A 161 15.58 8.02 -4.30
N GLN A 162 16.75 8.67 -4.29
CA GLN A 162 18.02 7.95 -4.17
C GLN A 162 18.42 7.85 -2.69
N LYS A 163 18.39 6.64 -2.13
CA LYS A 163 18.80 6.38 -0.75
C LYS A 163 20.08 5.58 -0.70
N LYS A 164 20.94 5.94 0.25
CA LYS A 164 22.15 5.18 0.55
C LYS A 164 21.83 4.15 1.62
N LEU A 165 21.93 2.87 1.27
CA LEU A 165 21.61 1.74 2.13
C LEU A 165 22.87 0.95 2.47
N LYS A 166 22.88 0.33 3.66
CA LYS A 166 23.91 -0.60 4.06
C LYS A 166 23.51 -2.00 3.59
N VAL A 167 24.35 -2.60 2.75
CA VAL A 167 24.15 -3.92 2.17
C VAL A 167 25.19 -4.86 2.75
N CYS A 168 24.80 -6.02 3.24
CA CYS A 168 25.74 -7.08 3.57
C CYS A 168 25.24 -8.41 3.04
N ASN A 169 26.07 -9.03 2.20
CA ASN A 169 26.09 -10.36 1.57
C ASN A 169 24.77 -11.12 1.24
N THR A 170 23.65 -10.89 1.92
CA THR A 170 22.30 -11.37 1.60
C THR A 170 21.15 -10.49 2.12
N ASN A 171 21.39 -9.48 2.97
CA ASN A 171 20.34 -8.66 3.61
C ASN A 171 20.60 -7.15 3.46
N ILE A 172 19.51 -6.39 3.27
CA ILE A 172 19.50 -4.93 3.45
C ILE A 172 19.27 -4.66 4.93
N VAL A 173 20.25 -4.04 5.59
CA VAL A 173 20.12 -3.66 7.00
C VAL A 173 19.85 -2.17 7.06
N SER A 174 18.57 -1.80 7.06
CA SER A 174 18.12 -0.43 7.27
C SER A 174 17.55 -0.27 8.68
N HIS A 175 18.14 0.61 9.49
CA HIS A 175 17.64 0.90 10.84
C HIS A 175 16.55 1.99 10.86
N ASN A 176 16.28 2.62 9.70
CA ASN A 176 15.36 3.76 9.57
C ASN A 176 14.37 3.57 8.41
N ILE A 177 13.74 2.40 8.30
CA ILE A 177 12.53 2.25 7.49
C ILE A 177 11.38 2.06 8.48
N ILE A 178 10.74 3.18 8.85
CA ILE A 178 9.32 3.40 9.17
C ILE A 178 9.16 4.66 10.05
N SER A 179 8.28 5.57 9.57
CA SER A 179 7.50 6.67 10.21
C SER A 179 8.23 7.68 11.12
N ASN A 180 8.16 9.01 10.95
CA ASN A 180 7.16 9.90 10.34
C ASN A 180 7.81 10.87 9.36
#